data_AF-A0A4P9WY13-F1
#
_entry.id   AF-A0A4P9WY13-F1
#
_cell.length_a   1.000
_cell.length_b   1.000
_cell.length_c   1.000
_cell.angle_alpha   90.00
_cell.angle_beta   90.00
_cell.angle_gamma   90.00
#
_symmetry.space_group_name_H-M   'P 1'
#
loop_
_entity.id
_entity.type
_entity.pdbx_description
1 polymer ?
#
loop_
_entity_poly.entity_id
_entity_poly.type
_entity_poly.pdbx_seq_one_letter_code
_entity_poly.pdbx_strand_id
1 'polypeptide(L)' 'DVTYASGVLTLQLGELGTYVLNKQPPNKQIWLSSPLSGPRRYNHDSESGHWLDNRPPHEPLADLLNQELSQLLGESVTL' A
#
# COMPACT_ATOMS: atom_id res chain seq x y z
N ASP A 1 8.94 7.31 -11.01
CA ASP A 1 8.14 6.74 -12.11
C ASP A 1 6.93 6.02 -11.53
N VAL A 2 5.79 6.03 -12.24
CA VAL A 2 4.56 5.34 -11.79
C VAL A 2 4.02 4.51 -12.94
N THR A 3 3.84 3.21 -12.71
CA THR A 3 3.29 2.29 -13.71
C THR A 3 2.12 1.53 -13.14
N TYR A 4 1.04 1.41 -13.93
CA TYR A 4 -0.10 0.56 -13.60
C TYR A 4 -0.40 -0.38 -14.78
N ALA A 5 -0.21 -1.68 -14.57
CA ALA A 5 -0.45 -2.69 -15.58
C ALA A 5 -0.94 -3.98 -14.94
N SER A 6 -1.95 -4.62 -15.56
CA SER A 6 -2.43 -5.95 -15.17
C SER A 6 -2.77 -6.09 -13.67
N GLY A 7 -3.31 -5.04 -13.05
CA GLY A 7 -3.66 -5.06 -11.63
C GLY A 7 -2.51 -4.79 -10.66
N VAL A 8 -1.31 -4.51 -11.18
CA VAL A 8 -0.13 -4.14 -10.39
C VAL A 8 0.18 -2.65 -10.60
N LEU A 9 0.23 -1.90 -9.50
CA LEU A 9 0.72 -0.53 -9.42
C LEU A 9 2.14 -0.56 -8.85
N THR A 10 3.10 -0.03 -9.59
CA THR A 10 4.49 0.11 -9.13
C THR A 10 4.85 1.59 -9.07
N LEU A 11 5.23 2.05 -7.89
CA LEU A 11 5.71 3.41 -7.63
C LEU A 11 7.22 3.35 -7.33
N GLN A 12 8.02 3.88 -8.25
CA GLN A 12 9.48 3.95 -8.14
C GLN A 12 9.90 5.34 -7.70
N LEU A 13 10.50 5.45 -6.51
CA LEU A 13 10.93 6.70 -5.88
C LEU A 13 12.46 6.92 -5.98
N GLY A 14 13.12 6.25 -6.94
CA GLY A 14 14.57 6.32 -7.09
C GLY A 14 15.29 5.68 -5.91
N GLU A 15 16.24 6.40 -5.30
CA GLU A 15 17.01 5.93 -4.15
C GLU A 15 16.18 5.70 -2.88
N LEU A 16 14.96 6.27 -2.82
CA LEU A 16 14.02 6.08 -1.71
C LEU A 16 13.30 4.72 -1.75
N GLY A 17 13.49 3.93 -2.81
CA GLY A 17 12.96 2.59 -2.94
C GLY A 17 11.76 2.47 -3.88
N THR A 18 11.09 1.31 -3.84
CA THR A 18 9.99 0.97 -4.74
C THR A 18 8.84 0.33 -3.98
N TYR A 19 7.64 0.87 -4.22
CA TYR A 19 6.38 0.32 -3.75
C TYR A 19 5.75 -0.51 -4.86
N VAL A 20 5.23 -1.69 -4.50
CA VAL A 20 4.44 -2.53 -5.42
C VAL A 20 3.12 -2.86 -4.75
N LEU A 21 2.01 -2.43 -5.35
CA LEU A 21 0.65 -2.79 -4.95
C LEU A 21 0.06 -3.72 -6.00
N ASN A 22 -0.31 -4.92 -5.59
CA ASN A 22 -0.88 -5.94 -6.48
C ASN A 22 -2.30 -6.29 -6.06
N LYS A 23 -3.26 -6.10 -6.95
CA LYS A 23 -4.65 -6.54 -6.75
C LYS A 23 -4.70 -8.07 -6.80
N GLN A 24 -5.37 -8.68 -5.84
CA GLN A 24 -5.63 -10.13 -5.76
C GLN A 24 -7.15 -10.38 -5.76
N PRO A 25 -7.83 -10.25 -6.92
CA PRO A 25 -9.30 -10.30 -6.99
C PRO A 25 -9.95 -11.57 -6.42
N PRO A 26 -9.42 -12.79 -6.67
CA PRO A 26 -10.04 -14.02 -6.14
C PRO A 26 -10.16 -14.02 -4.62
N ASN A 27 -9.20 -13.41 -3.93
CA ASN A 27 -9.15 -13.36 -2.48
C ASN A 27 -9.72 -12.06 -1.89
N LYS A 28 -10.16 -11.13 -2.74
CA LYS A 28 -10.50 -9.75 -2.35
C LYS A 28 -9.40 -9.13 -1.48
N GLN A 29 -8.18 -9.19 -2.00
CA GLN A 29 -6.98 -8.70 -1.32
C GLN A 29 -6.22 -7.66 -2.14
N ILE A 30 -5.45 -6.84 -1.44
CA ILE A 30 -4.34 -6.09 -2.01
C ILE A 30 -3.08 -6.55 -1.30
N TRP A 31 -2.04 -6.86 -2.08
CA TRP A 31 -0.71 -7.14 -1.54
C TRP A 31 0.16 -5.93 -1.76
N LEU A 32 0.84 -5.51 -0.70
CA LEU A 32 1.79 -4.40 -0.70
C LEU A 32 3.20 -4.97 -0.53
N SER A 33 4.14 -4.49 -1.32
CA SER A 33 5.57 -4.52 -1.02
C SER A 33 6.00 -3.08 -0.75
N SER A 34 6.34 -2.78 0.50
CA SER A 34 6.91 -1.49 0.90
C SER A 34 8.44 -1.60 1.03
N PRO A 35 9.21 -0.56 0.61
CA PRO A 35 10.64 -0.47 0.89
C PRO A 35 10.96 -0.24 2.37
N LEU A 36 9.98 0.21 3.18
CA LEU A 36 10.15 0.47 4.61
C LEU A 36 9.67 -0.68 5.49
N SER A 37 8.41 -1.12 5.30
CA SER A 37 7.78 -2.15 6.14
C SER A 37 7.72 -3.54 5.52
N GLY A 38 8.24 -3.71 4.30
CA GLY A 38 8.25 -4.99 3.60
C GLY A 38 6.85 -5.44 3.14
N PRO A 39 6.61 -6.76 3.04
CA PRO A 39 5.36 -7.27 2.48
C PRO A 39 4.21 -7.24 3.49
N ARG A 40 3.07 -6.72 3.05
CA ARG A 40 1.80 -6.69 3.80
C ARG A 40 0.64 -7.15 2.92
N ARG A 41 -0.41 -7.67 3.55
CA ARG A 41 -1.63 -8.14 2.86
C ARG A 41 -2.82 -7.49 3.50
N TYR A 42 -3.67 -6.91 2.66
CA TYR A 42 -4.86 -6.20 3.09
C TYR A 42 -6.10 -6.90 2.60
N ASN A 43 -7.05 -7.12 3.50
CA ASN A 43 -8.38 -7.63 3.18
C ASN A 43 -9.34 -6.47 2.98
N HIS A 44 -10.28 -6.63 2.06
CA HIS A 44 -11.37 -5.67 1.90
C HIS A 44 -12.36 -5.80 3.07
N ASP A 45 -12.53 -4.73 3.84
CA ASP A 45 -13.62 -4.60 4.80
C ASP A 45 -14.84 -4.00 4.09
N SER A 46 -15.93 -4.77 4.04
CA SER A 46 -17.17 -4.32 3.38
C SER A 46 -17.97 -3.31 4.18
N GLU A 47 -17.76 -3.20 5.49
CA GLU A 47 -18.47 -2.21 6.31
C GLU A 47 -17.87 -0.81 6.17
N SER A 48 -16.55 -0.67 6.35
CA SER A 48 -15.87 0.63 6.19
C SER A 48 -15.51 0.96 4.74
N GLY A 49 -15.43 -0.03 3.85
CA GLY A 49 -14.88 0.13 2.50
C GLY A 49 -13.36 0.24 2.46
N HIS A 50 -12.68 0.06 3.61
CA HIS A 50 -11.23 0.15 3.71
C HIS A 50 -10.54 -1.18 3.41
N TRP A 51 -9.26 -1.08 3.03
CA TRP A 51 -8.35 -2.21 2.92
C TRP A 51 -7.57 -2.29 4.23
N LEU A 52 -7.83 -3.30 5.05
CA LEU A 52 -7.26 -3.43 6.40
C LEU A 52 -6.17 -4.49 6.43
N ASP A 53 -5.06 -4.20 7.12
CA ASP A 53 -3.96 -5.16 7.29
C ASP A 53 -4.50 -6.45 7.93
N ASN A 54 -4.05 -7.60 7.43
CA ASN A 54 -4.44 -8.88 8.00
C ASN A 54 -3.87 -9.12 9.40
N ARG A 55 -2.85 -8.35 9.80
CA ARG A 55 -2.25 -8.38 11.13
C ARG A 55 -2.92 -7.35 12.05
N PRO A 56 -3.16 -7.68 13.32
CA PRO A 56 -3.49 -6.68 14.33
C PRO A 56 -2.41 -5.59 14.38
N PRO A 57 -2.78 -4.30 14.48
CA PRO A 57 -4.11 -3.78 14.87
C PRO A 57 -5.11 -3.54 13.71
N HIS A 58 -4.92 -4.13 12.52
CA HIS A 58 -5.77 -3.93 11.33
C HIS A 58 -5.70 -2.50 10.78
N GLU A 59 -4.49 -1.97 10.69
CA GLU A 59 -4.20 -0.66 10.12
C GLU A 59 -4.71 -0.54 8.67
N PRO A 60 -5.37 0.57 8.29
CA PRO A 60 -5.76 0.84 6.91
C PRO A 60 -4.55 1.02 5.97
N LEU A 61 -4.66 0.50 4.75
CA LEU A 61 -3.64 0.66 3.70
C LEU A 61 -3.31 2.13 3.42
N ALA A 62 -4.34 2.98 3.38
CA ALA A 62 -4.17 4.41 3.10
C ALA A 62 -3.36 5.11 4.19
N ASP A 63 -3.61 4.77 5.46
CA ASP A 63 -2.91 5.37 6.60
C ASP A 63 -1.42 5.00 6.58
N LEU A 64 -1.10 3.73 6.34
CA LEU A 64 0.29 3.29 6.20
C LEU A 64 0.99 4.03 5.05
N LEU A 65 0.35 4.11 3.87
CA LEU A 65 0.94 4.79 2.72
C LEU A 65 1.13 6.28 2.98
N ASN A 66 0.17 6.96 3.62
CA ASN A 66 0.29 8.35 4.02
C ASN A 66 1.49 8.54 4.95
N GLN A 67 1.62 7.70 5.98
CA GLN A 67 2.74 7.78 6.94
C GLN A 67 4.08 7.55 6.24
N GLU A 68 4.22 6.45 5.50
CA GLU A 68 5.48 6.05 4.89
C GLU A 68 5.92 7.02 3.78
N LEU A 69 4.98 7.45 2.91
CA LEU A 69 5.29 8.41 1.86
C LEU A 69 5.63 9.78 2.44
N SER A 70 4.93 10.22 3.49
CA SER A 70 5.28 11.47 4.16
C SER A 70 6.68 11.43 4.76
N GLN A 71 7.04 10.29 5.38
CA GLN A 71 8.37 10.07 5.93
C GLN A 71 9.46 10.09 4.84
N LEU A 72 9.22 9.43 3.70
CA LEU A 72 10.21 9.35 2.62
C LEU A 72 10.37 10.66 1.85
N LEU A 73 9.28 11.39 1.61
CA LEU A 73 9.28 12.62 0.82
C LEU A 73 9.64 13.85 1.67
N GLY A 74 9.55 13.76 3.00
CA GLY A 74 9.83 14.86 3.91
C GLY A 74 8.75 15.94 3.92
N GLU A 75 7.57 15.66 3.38
CA GLU A 75 6.40 16.54 3.34
C GLU A 75 5.12 15.74 3.64
N SER A 76 4.06 16.41 4.09
CA SER A 76 2.80 15.73 4.39
C SER A 76 2.10 15.26 3.13
N VAL A 77 1.85 13.94 3.04
CA VAL A 77 1.07 13.30 1.98
C VAL A 77 -0.35 13.01 2.47
N THR A 78 -1.34 13.20 1.60
CA THR A 78 -2.75 12.85 1.85
C THR A 78 -3.33 12.16 0.63
N LEU A 79 -3.75 10.91 0.81
CA LEU A 79 -4.40 10.05 -0.19
C LEU A 79 -5.93 10.14 -0.17
#